data_AF-A0A934GU50-F1
#
_entry.id   AF-A0A934GU50-F1
#
_cell.length_a   1.000
_cell.length_b   1.000
_cell.length_c   1.000
_cell.angle_alpha   90.00
_cell.angle_beta   90.00
_cell.angle_gamma   90.00
#
_symmetry.space_group_name_H-M   'P 1'
#
loop_
_entity.id
_entity.type
_entity.pdbx_description
1 polymer ?
#
loop_
_entity_poly.entity_id
_entity_poly.type
_entity_poly.pdbx_seq_one_letter_code
_entity_poly.pdbx_strand_id
1 'polypeptide(L)'
;MLGGVFFALNRDHNQQVKEERQTTPTLLSHAFEPAALLSQAAIWHPANDNALIYQPYDTGTEAIRYFWMEGVPRQWDAFPISSRDDSAHLVWLNTDGKLWYSQINPDGSRKLLALNLAPNEVQAMVATRSPNGSLVIAWQKTNNTLGVILIDALGRKLAEQTLVPNATHFDLTGDPAGGLYLVWATTPQAGQRRVSALPFTTDTIGTIDVDQASYFDLPIPASDWLDTVRILVDDEWVYLIWGINTATSPEVTTFEFRPLLKADIRPHEFLPNSVQAPLVLSTSGIPVPLRWAGRVQNWDVAGAQFALTAYFDNQWTAVLVNFANGAYTGYENLSDVPANASQPRIMITNGQQVVAWVRINSDGQLIQEIHP
;
A
#
# COMPACT_ATOMS: atom_id res chain seq x y z
N MET A 1 30.31 61.16 33.49
CA MET A 1 31.45 60.44 32.90
C MET A 1 32.16 59.70 34.03
N LEU A 2 32.23 58.37 33.90
CA LEU A 2 33.22 57.40 34.41
C LEU A 2 33.69 57.53 35.89
N GLY A 3 33.63 56.51 36.75
CA GLY A 3 33.29 55.09 36.58
C GLY A 3 33.67 54.28 37.84
N GLY A 4 33.18 53.04 37.87
CA GLY A 4 33.78 51.92 38.63
C GLY A 4 33.32 51.70 40.08
N VAL A 5 32.34 50.81 40.29
CA VAL A 5 31.92 50.31 41.61
C VAL A 5 32.05 48.78 41.65
N PHE A 6 32.91 48.36 42.58
CA PHE A 6 32.93 47.20 43.49
C PHE A 6 32.56 45.77 43.06
N PHE A 7 33.44 44.87 43.50
CA PHE A 7 33.27 43.42 43.61
C PHE A 7 32.48 42.99 44.86
N ALA A 8 31.97 41.76 44.73
CA ALA A 8 31.55 40.76 45.72
C ALA A 8 30.09 40.79 46.16
N LEU A 9 29.37 39.69 45.88
CA LEU A 9 28.64 38.93 46.89
C LEU A 9 28.11 37.57 46.37
N ASN A 10 28.37 36.58 47.21
CA ASN A 10 27.56 35.42 47.63
C ASN A 10 27.12 34.28 46.68
N ARG A 11 27.56 33.09 47.12
CA ARG A 11 26.97 31.76 46.94
C ARG A 11 25.52 31.70 47.42
N ASP A 12 24.81 30.74 46.81
CA ASP A 12 23.63 29.99 47.28
C ASP A 12 22.33 30.23 46.51
N HIS A 13 22.13 29.45 45.44
CA HIS A 13 20.91 28.62 45.27
C HIS A 13 21.09 27.62 44.12
N ASN A 14 21.49 26.39 44.47
CA ASN A 14 21.36 25.22 43.63
C ASN A 14 19.87 24.84 43.55
N GLN A 15 19.20 25.15 42.45
CA GLN A 15 18.03 24.42 41.97
C GLN A 15 17.77 24.79 40.49
N GLN A 16 18.59 24.25 39.59
CA GLN A 16 18.13 24.02 38.22
C GLN A 16 17.59 22.60 38.17
N VAL A 17 16.27 22.49 38.27
CA VAL A 17 15.53 21.36 37.73
C VAL A 17 15.88 21.33 36.24
N LYS A 18 16.81 20.45 35.89
CA LYS A 18 17.09 20.10 34.50
C LYS A 18 15.86 19.32 34.06
N GLU A 19 14.90 20.01 33.45
CA GLU A 19 13.86 19.35 32.66
C GLU A 19 14.60 18.56 31.58
N GLU A 20 14.88 17.28 31.88
CA GLU A 20 15.02 16.26 30.85
C GLU A 20 13.68 16.26 30.11
N ARG A 21 13.61 17.08 29.04
CA ARG A 21 12.80 16.71 27.90
C ARG A 21 13.34 15.35 27.47
N GLN A 22 12.68 14.29 27.95
CA GLN A 22 12.69 13.01 27.28
C GLN A 22 12.32 13.32 25.83
N THR A 23 13.34 13.41 24.99
CA THR A 23 13.16 13.33 23.56
C THR A 23 12.52 11.98 23.33
N THR A 24 11.22 11.97 23.05
CA THR A 24 10.55 10.80 22.51
C THR A 24 11.46 10.24 21.43
N PRO A 25 11.94 8.99 21.53
CA PRO A 25 12.78 8.44 20.48
C PRO A 25 11.99 8.56 19.18
N THR A 26 12.60 9.20 18.19
CA THR A 26 12.09 9.29 16.82
C THR A 26 12.09 7.89 16.23
N LEU A 27 11.18 7.05 16.68
CA LEU A 27 10.90 5.74 16.11
C LEU A 27 10.22 5.97 14.76
N LEU A 28 10.68 5.21 13.76
CA LEU A 28 10.11 5.01 12.42
C LEU A 28 10.64 5.92 11.30
N SER A 29 11.86 5.63 10.83
CA SER A 29 12.28 5.92 9.44
C SER A 29 12.24 4.68 8.53
N HIS A 30 11.62 3.59 8.99
CA HIS A 30 11.64 2.28 8.32
C HIS A 30 10.25 1.87 7.84
N ALA A 31 10.20 1.11 6.74
CA ALA A 31 8.97 0.54 6.22
C ALA A 31 8.26 -0.32 7.29
N PHE A 32 6.99 -0.02 7.52
CA PHE A 32 6.12 -0.75 8.44
C PHE A 32 5.05 -1.50 7.65
N GLU A 33 5.52 -2.44 6.81
CA GLU A 33 4.66 -3.25 5.95
C GLU A 33 4.53 -4.66 6.52
N PRO A 34 3.35 -5.30 6.41
CA PRO A 34 3.20 -6.73 6.67
C PRO A 34 4.20 -7.56 5.88
N ALA A 35 4.52 -8.74 6.40
CA ALA A 35 5.34 -9.70 5.66
C ALA A 35 4.70 -10.01 4.30
N ALA A 36 5.50 -10.33 3.29
CA ALA A 36 5.04 -10.96 2.07
C ALA A 36 5.16 -12.47 2.28
N LEU A 37 4.04 -13.17 2.22
CA LEU A 37 4.01 -14.64 2.30
C LEU A 37 4.10 -15.21 0.89
N LEU A 38 5.15 -15.98 0.65
CA LEU A 38 5.32 -16.81 -0.53
C LEU A 38 4.85 -18.24 -0.20
N SER A 39 4.82 -19.12 -1.20
CA SER A 39 4.49 -20.54 -1.02
C SER A 39 5.43 -21.25 -0.04
N GLN A 40 6.72 -20.97 -0.10
CA GLN A 40 7.73 -21.65 0.73
C GLN A 40 8.49 -20.73 1.70
N ALA A 41 8.18 -19.44 1.75
CA ALA A 41 8.88 -18.51 2.62
C ALA A 41 8.02 -17.32 3.05
N ALA A 42 8.43 -16.68 4.14
CA ALA A 42 7.97 -15.36 4.52
C ALA A 42 9.11 -14.35 4.35
N ILE A 43 8.77 -13.15 3.91
CA ILE A 43 9.70 -12.02 3.77
C ILE A 43 9.17 -10.87 4.61
N TRP A 44 9.98 -10.26 5.46
CA TRP A 44 9.52 -9.10 6.24
C TRP A 44 10.65 -8.15 6.61
N HIS A 45 10.29 -6.93 6.99
CA HIS A 45 11.23 -5.94 7.49
C HIS A 45 11.08 -5.78 9.01
N PRO A 46 12.11 -6.03 9.85
CA PRO A 46 12.04 -5.74 11.27
C PRO A 46 12.10 -4.23 11.51
N ALA A 47 11.25 -3.70 12.42
CA ALA A 47 11.09 -2.25 12.61
C ALA A 47 12.39 -1.49 12.95
N ASN A 48 13.33 -2.17 13.61
CA ASN A 48 14.58 -1.59 14.10
C ASN A 48 15.83 -2.15 13.39
N ASP A 49 15.65 -2.79 12.24
CA ASP A 49 16.74 -3.43 11.51
C ASP A 49 16.90 -2.78 10.13
N ASN A 50 18.10 -2.91 9.57
CA ASN A 50 18.46 -2.43 8.24
C ASN A 50 18.53 -3.58 7.23
N ALA A 51 17.76 -4.63 7.49
CA ALA A 51 17.68 -5.81 6.64
C ALA A 51 16.22 -6.23 6.41
N LEU A 52 15.96 -6.77 5.23
CA LEU A 52 14.81 -7.64 5.00
C LEU A 52 15.17 -9.05 5.46
N ILE A 53 14.28 -9.69 6.20
CA ILE A 53 14.42 -11.07 6.62
C ILE A 53 13.66 -11.97 5.64
N TYR A 54 14.30 -13.04 5.22
CA TYR A 54 13.72 -14.13 4.44
C TYR A 54 13.78 -15.40 5.28
N GLN A 55 12.62 -15.98 5.56
CA GLN A 55 12.50 -17.24 6.32
C GLN A 55 11.82 -18.29 5.45
N PRO A 56 12.56 -19.29 4.95
CA PRO A 56 11.95 -20.47 4.38
C PRO A 56 11.18 -21.25 5.45
N TYR A 57 10.04 -21.85 5.09
CA TYR A 57 9.19 -22.63 6.00
C TYR A 57 9.77 -24.02 6.30
N ASP A 58 10.39 -24.67 5.31
CA ASP A 58 10.63 -26.12 5.35
C ASP A 58 12.06 -26.56 5.67
N THR A 59 13.02 -25.64 5.82
CA THR A 59 14.43 -26.04 5.67
C THR A 59 15.23 -26.10 6.97
N GLY A 60 14.67 -25.70 8.12
CA GLY A 60 15.45 -25.57 9.36
C GLY A 60 16.66 -24.62 9.23
N THR A 61 16.74 -23.87 8.14
CA THR A 61 17.80 -22.92 7.86
C THR A 61 17.54 -21.64 8.64
N GLU A 62 18.62 -21.04 9.13
CA GLU A 62 18.56 -19.72 9.73
C GLU A 62 17.97 -18.71 8.74
N ALA A 63 17.19 -17.77 9.28
CA ALA A 63 16.63 -16.67 8.53
C ALA A 63 17.74 -15.92 7.77
N ILE A 64 17.55 -15.71 6.47
CA ILE A 64 18.51 -15.00 5.64
C ILE A 64 18.22 -13.50 5.73
N ARG A 65 19.28 -12.73 5.99
CA ARG A 65 19.20 -11.28 6.15
C ARG A 65 19.70 -10.59 4.89
N TYR A 66 18.81 -9.89 4.20
CA TYR A 66 19.15 -9.00 3.10
C TYR A 66 19.33 -7.59 3.62
N PHE A 67 20.58 -7.22 3.88
CA PHE A 67 20.89 -5.84 4.21
C PHE A 67 20.58 -4.93 3.01
N TRP A 68 19.91 -3.82 3.30
CA TRP A 68 19.64 -2.80 2.30
C TRP A 68 20.92 -2.03 1.99
N MET A 69 21.76 -2.61 1.14
CA MET A 69 23.00 -1.96 0.71
C MET A 69 22.72 -0.64 -0.04
N GLU A 70 21.50 -0.50 -0.55
CA GLU A 70 21.07 0.62 -1.38
C GLU A 70 20.14 1.60 -0.65
N GLY A 71 20.08 1.60 0.69
CA GLY A 71 19.33 2.57 1.50
C GLY A 71 18.10 2.00 2.22
N VAL A 72 17.58 2.72 3.21
CA VAL A 72 16.47 2.26 4.05
C VAL A 72 15.14 2.34 3.29
N PRO A 73 14.39 1.24 3.14
CA PRO A 73 13.09 1.28 2.51
C PRO A 73 12.08 1.98 3.43
N ARG A 74 11.20 2.77 2.83
CA ARG A 74 9.95 3.24 3.46
C ARG A 74 8.72 2.47 2.98
N GLN A 75 8.83 1.79 1.84
CA GLN A 75 7.82 0.90 1.29
C GLN A 75 8.53 -0.26 0.57
N TRP A 76 7.99 -1.47 0.65
CA TRP A 76 8.48 -2.62 -0.11
C TRP A 76 7.35 -3.60 -0.39
N ASP A 77 7.58 -4.48 -1.36
CA ASP A 77 6.69 -5.60 -1.67
C ASP A 77 7.46 -6.73 -2.36
N ALA A 78 6.92 -7.94 -2.31
CA ALA A 78 7.51 -9.11 -2.96
C ALA A 78 6.44 -9.96 -3.66
N PHE A 79 6.80 -10.51 -4.82
CA PHE A 79 5.88 -11.28 -5.66
C PHE A 79 6.54 -12.54 -6.19
N PRO A 80 5.89 -13.71 -6.14
CA PRO A 80 6.42 -14.91 -6.77
C PRO A 80 6.51 -14.72 -8.29
N ILE A 81 7.65 -15.11 -8.87
CA ILE A 81 7.89 -15.08 -10.33
C ILE A 81 7.06 -16.17 -11.02
N SER A 82 6.85 -17.31 -10.37
CA SER A 82 5.95 -18.34 -10.88
C SER A 82 5.29 -19.08 -9.73
N SER A 83 4.23 -19.82 -10.02
CA SER A 83 3.58 -20.72 -9.05
C SER A 83 4.38 -22.00 -8.76
N ARG A 84 5.52 -22.22 -9.44
CA ARG A 84 6.30 -23.47 -9.37
C ARG A 84 7.75 -23.29 -8.92
N ASP A 85 8.29 -22.09 -9.07
CA ASP A 85 9.63 -21.70 -8.67
C ASP A 85 9.46 -20.55 -7.68
N ASP A 86 9.82 -20.79 -6.40
CA ASP A 86 9.71 -19.82 -5.30
C ASP A 86 10.71 -18.67 -5.41
N SER A 87 11.30 -18.48 -6.58
CA SER A 87 11.95 -17.23 -6.93
C SER A 87 10.92 -16.10 -6.83
N ALA A 88 11.31 -14.98 -6.23
CA ALA A 88 10.45 -13.82 -6.11
C ALA A 88 11.10 -12.55 -6.64
N HIS A 89 10.25 -11.69 -7.20
CA HIS A 89 10.55 -10.28 -7.38
C HIS A 89 10.55 -9.59 -6.02
N LEU A 90 11.54 -8.74 -5.78
CA LEU A 90 11.58 -7.84 -4.64
C LEU A 90 11.67 -6.41 -5.16
N VAL A 91 10.77 -5.54 -4.73
CA VAL A 91 10.74 -4.12 -5.08
C VAL A 91 10.68 -3.28 -3.82
N TRP A 92 11.44 -2.19 -3.76
CA TRP A 92 11.42 -1.28 -2.62
C TRP A 92 11.65 0.17 -3.01
N LEU A 93 10.99 1.05 -2.27
CA LEU A 93 11.12 2.50 -2.38
C LEU A 93 11.82 3.01 -1.12
N ASN A 94 12.93 3.71 -1.32
CA ASN A 94 13.69 4.31 -0.24
C ASN A 94 13.12 5.64 0.25
N THR A 95 13.60 6.07 1.41
CA THR A 95 13.38 7.42 1.94
C THR A 95 13.98 8.53 1.07
N ASP A 96 15.01 8.24 0.28
CA ASP A 96 15.62 9.19 -0.69
C ASP A 96 14.87 9.26 -2.04
N GLY A 97 13.77 8.53 -2.18
CA GLY A 97 12.93 8.54 -3.38
C GLY A 97 13.46 7.70 -4.54
N LYS A 98 14.46 6.85 -4.31
CA LYS A 98 14.90 5.86 -5.30
C LYS A 98 14.05 4.60 -5.25
N LEU A 99 13.65 4.12 -6.43
CA LEU A 99 12.93 2.86 -6.61
C LEU A 99 13.92 1.78 -7.05
N TRP A 100 13.94 0.68 -6.31
CA TRP A 100 14.87 -0.41 -6.51
C TRP A 100 14.15 -1.73 -6.73
N TYR A 101 14.87 -2.64 -7.40
CA TYR A 101 14.39 -3.95 -7.75
C TYR A 101 15.50 -5.00 -7.60
N SER A 102 15.13 -6.21 -7.19
CA SER A 102 15.99 -7.39 -7.16
C SER A 102 15.16 -8.65 -7.39
N GLN A 103 15.85 -9.78 -7.58
CA GLN A 103 15.25 -11.10 -7.57
C GLN A 103 15.96 -11.95 -6.52
N ILE A 104 15.16 -12.75 -5.86
CA ILE A 104 15.58 -13.68 -4.81
C ILE A 104 15.20 -15.09 -5.24
N ASN A 105 16.10 -16.04 -5.00
CA ASN A 105 15.89 -17.46 -5.25
C ASN A 105 15.03 -18.09 -4.11
N PRO A 106 14.49 -19.31 -4.32
CA PRO A 106 13.82 -20.10 -3.29
C PRO A 106 14.63 -20.36 -2.02
N ASP A 107 15.96 -20.35 -2.15
CA ASP A 107 16.87 -20.55 -1.02
C ASP A 107 17.22 -19.24 -0.30
N GLY A 108 16.62 -18.13 -0.70
CA GLY A 108 16.92 -16.80 -0.17
C GLY A 108 18.30 -16.25 -0.60
N SER A 109 18.94 -16.82 -1.61
CA SER A 109 20.09 -16.16 -2.25
C SER A 109 19.61 -15.11 -3.27
N ARG A 110 20.37 -14.03 -3.46
CA ARG A 110 20.04 -13.04 -4.49
C ARG A 110 20.31 -13.63 -5.88
N LYS A 111 19.26 -13.74 -6.69
CA LYS A 111 19.32 -14.13 -8.10
C LYS A 111 19.82 -12.99 -8.98
N LEU A 112 19.42 -11.75 -8.65
CA LEU A 112 19.80 -10.54 -9.37
C LEU A 112 20.29 -9.46 -8.42
N LEU A 113 21.39 -8.79 -8.76
CA LEU A 113 21.85 -7.60 -8.04
C LEU A 113 20.80 -6.48 -8.09
N ALA A 114 20.82 -5.60 -7.09
CA ALA A 114 19.86 -4.51 -7.00
C ALA A 114 19.99 -3.59 -8.22
N LEU A 115 18.87 -3.40 -8.93
CA LEU A 115 18.74 -2.51 -10.06
C LEU A 115 17.98 -1.26 -9.61
N ASN A 116 18.55 -0.08 -9.86
CA ASN A 116 17.85 1.18 -9.68
C ASN A 116 16.90 1.38 -10.88
N LEU A 117 15.59 1.32 -10.62
CA LEU A 117 14.55 1.43 -11.63
C LEU A 117 14.19 2.88 -11.98
N ALA A 118 14.24 3.77 -10.98
CA ALA A 118 13.95 5.19 -11.12
C ALA A 118 14.88 5.99 -10.18
N PRO A 119 15.86 6.73 -10.72
CA PRO A 119 17.01 7.15 -9.95
C PRO A 119 16.80 8.29 -8.95
N ASN A 120 15.64 8.96 -8.89
CA ASN A 120 15.22 9.87 -7.81
C ASN A 120 13.71 10.22 -7.95
N GLU A 121 13.16 10.87 -6.91
CA GLU A 121 11.86 11.57 -6.89
C GLU A 121 10.60 10.70 -6.86
N VAL A 122 10.69 9.36 -6.74
CA VAL A 122 9.49 8.54 -6.53
C VAL A 122 8.99 8.76 -5.10
N GLN A 123 7.72 9.12 -4.94
CA GLN A 123 7.08 9.32 -3.64
C GLN A 123 6.24 8.12 -3.17
N ALA A 124 5.70 7.34 -4.11
CA ALA A 124 4.90 6.17 -3.83
C ALA A 124 5.02 5.15 -4.97
N MET A 125 4.82 3.87 -4.65
CA MET A 125 4.77 2.79 -5.63
C MET A 125 3.64 1.81 -5.33
N VAL A 126 3.18 1.11 -6.37
CA VAL A 126 2.26 -0.02 -6.26
C VAL A 126 2.66 -1.04 -7.32
N ALA A 127 2.82 -2.32 -6.96
CA ALA A 127 3.33 -3.33 -7.89
C ALA A 127 2.41 -4.56 -7.95
N THR A 128 2.21 -5.16 -9.12
CA THR A 128 1.48 -6.43 -9.26
C THR A 128 2.27 -7.36 -10.17
N ARG A 129 2.09 -8.67 -9.98
CA ARG A 129 2.55 -9.65 -10.97
C ARG A 129 1.56 -9.75 -12.14
N SER A 130 1.98 -10.39 -13.22
CA SER A 130 1.16 -10.88 -14.33
C SER A 130 1.30 -12.41 -14.46
N PRO A 131 0.43 -13.13 -15.20
CA PRO A 131 0.41 -14.60 -15.17
C PRO A 131 1.64 -15.22 -15.83
N ASN A 132 2.31 -14.45 -16.69
CA ASN A 132 3.57 -14.82 -17.33
C ASN A 132 4.80 -14.62 -16.41
N GLY A 133 4.61 -14.26 -15.14
CA GLY A 133 5.69 -14.05 -14.19
C GLY A 133 6.43 -12.72 -14.34
N SER A 134 5.85 -11.75 -15.04
CA SER A 134 6.39 -10.39 -15.08
C SER A 134 5.87 -9.58 -13.89
N LEU A 135 6.61 -8.54 -13.51
CA LEU A 135 6.24 -7.55 -12.52
C LEU A 135 5.91 -6.23 -13.21
N VAL A 136 4.75 -5.67 -12.86
CA VAL A 136 4.33 -4.34 -13.28
C VAL A 136 4.33 -3.43 -12.07
N ILE A 137 5.05 -2.31 -12.16
CA ILE A 137 5.17 -1.34 -11.07
C ILE A 137 4.59 -0.01 -11.55
N ALA A 138 3.50 0.43 -10.94
CA ALA A 138 3.06 1.81 -11.00
C ALA A 138 3.87 2.64 -9.99
N TRP A 139 4.36 3.79 -10.41
CA TRP A 139 5.13 4.70 -9.58
C TRP A 139 4.60 6.12 -9.73
N GLN A 140 4.73 6.90 -8.67
CA GLN A 140 4.34 8.31 -8.66
C GLN A 140 5.50 9.15 -8.16
N LYS A 141 5.82 10.24 -8.88
CA LYS A 141 6.85 11.19 -8.48
C LYS A 141 6.34 12.22 -7.47
N THR A 142 7.24 12.94 -6.81
CA THR A 142 6.94 14.06 -5.90
C THR A 142 6.15 15.19 -6.55
N ASN A 143 6.26 15.35 -7.87
CA ASN A 143 5.43 16.28 -8.65
C ASN A 143 4.08 15.67 -9.10
N ASN A 144 3.65 14.56 -8.49
CA ASN A 144 2.41 13.84 -8.80
C ASN A 144 2.33 13.25 -10.23
N THR A 145 3.46 13.09 -10.91
CA THR A 145 3.49 12.37 -12.20
C THR A 145 3.40 10.87 -11.96
N LEU A 146 2.42 10.21 -12.56
CA LEU A 146 2.22 8.76 -12.53
C LEU A 146 2.84 8.11 -13.77
N GLY A 147 3.49 6.98 -13.57
CA GLY A 147 4.00 6.13 -14.65
C GLY A 147 3.99 4.66 -14.28
N VAL A 148 4.40 3.82 -15.23
CA VAL A 148 4.46 2.36 -15.07
C VAL A 148 5.78 1.80 -15.61
N ILE A 149 6.24 0.70 -15.03
CA ILE A 149 7.41 -0.07 -15.46
C ILE A 149 7.01 -1.54 -15.61
N LEU A 150 7.50 -2.19 -16.66
CA LEU A 150 7.41 -3.63 -16.86
C LEU A 150 8.78 -4.27 -16.67
N ILE A 151 8.85 -5.27 -15.79
CA ILE A 151 10.01 -6.13 -15.57
C ILE A 151 9.61 -7.56 -15.89
N ASP A 152 10.37 -8.27 -16.72
CA ASP A 152 10.07 -9.67 -17.02
C ASP A 152 10.50 -10.64 -15.90
N ALA A 153 10.13 -11.92 -16.06
CA ALA A 153 10.50 -12.99 -15.14
C ALA A 153 12.02 -13.18 -14.96
N LEU A 154 12.84 -12.68 -15.89
CA LEU A 154 14.31 -12.71 -15.82
C LEU A 154 14.90 -11.45 -15.16
N GLY A 155 14.05 -10.50 -14.76
CA GLY A 155 14.45 -9.26 -14.12
C GLY A 155 14.91 -8.16 -15.06
N ARG A 156 14.61 -8.27 -16.36
CA ARG A 156 14.93 -7.25 -17.36
C ARG A 156 13.80 -6.23 -17.42
N LYS A 157 14.15 -4.94 -17.36
CA LYS A 157 13.22 -3.84 -17.65
C LYS A 157 12.89 -3.83 -19.14
N LEU A 158 11.66 -4.20 -19.48
CA LEU A 158 11.19 -4.28 -20.86
C LEU A 158 10.61 -2.96 -21.35
N ALA A 159 9.88 -2.27 -20.48
CA ALA A 159 9.20 -1.03 -20.83
C ALA A 159 9.07 -0.10 -19.62
N GLU A 160 8.97 1.19 -19.91
CA GLU A 160 8.60 2.24 -18.95
C GLU A 160 7.82 3.32 -19.69
N GLN A 161 6.78 3.84 -19.06
CA GLN A 161 5.99 4.91 -19.61
C GLN A 161 5.54 5.88 -18.52
N THR A 162 5.66 7.18 -18.79
CA THR A 162 4.98 8.22 -18.02
C THR A 162 3.56 8.38 -18.56
N LEU A 163 2.56 8.34 -17.68
CA LEU A 163 1.15 8.26 -18.05
C LEU A 163 0.41 9.56 -17.81
N VAL A 164 0.28 9.97 -16.55
CA VAL A 164 -0.67 11.03 -16.16
C VAL A 164 0.02 12.05 -15.25
N PRO A 165 -0.09 13.36 -15.54
CA PRO A 165 0.35 14.39 -14.61
C PRO A 165 -0.67 14.60 -13.48
N ASN A 166 -0.22 15.08 -12.32
CA ASN A 166 -1.08 15.49 -11.20
C ASN A 166 -2.00 14.38 -10.65
N ALA A 167 -1.62 13.10 -10.80
CA ALA A 167 -2.29 12.02 -10.10
C ALA A 167 -2.00 12.17 -8.60
N THR A 168 -3.03 12.21 -7.76
CA THR A 168 -2.92 12.37 -6.30
C THR A 168 -2.87 11.02 -5.59
N HIS A 169 -3.66 10.07 -6.07
CA HIS A 169 -3.73 8.70 -5.58
C HIS A 169 -3.76 7.74 -6.77
N PHE A 170 -3.29 6.52 -6.57
CA PHE A 170 -3.35 5.47 -7.59
C PHE A 170 -3.30 4.10 -6.94
N ASP A 171 -3.78 3.10 -7.67
CA ASP A 171 -3.64 1.69 -7.33
C ASP A 171 -3.58 0.87 -8.62
N LEU A 172 -3.01 -0.32 -8.53
CA LEU A 172 -2.75 -1.21 -9.65
C LEU A 172 -3.06 -2.63 -9.21
N THR A 173 -3.80 -3.37 -10.03
CA THR A 173 -4.00 -4.81 -9.83
C THR A 173 -4.01 -5.55 -11.16
N GLY A 174 -3.88 -6.87 -11.09
CA GLY A 174 -3.99 -7.76 -12.24
C GLY A 174 -4.98 -8.88 -11.96
N ASP A 175 -5.39 -9.58 -13.01
CA ASP A 175 -6.23 -10.77 -12.90
C ASP A 175 -5.51 -12.03 -13.43
N PRO A 176 -6.01 -13.23 -13.09
CA PRO A 176 -5.43 -14.48 -13.57
C PRO A 176 -5.47 -14.66 -15.09
N ALA A 177 -6.34 -13.92 -15.80
CA ALA A 177 -6.45 -13.96 -17.25
C ALA A 177 -5.38 -13.08 -17.94
N GLY A 178 -4.62 -12.28 -17.18
CA GLY A 178 -3.57 -11.40 -17.68
C GLY A 178 -4.00 -9.96 -17.96
N GLY A 179 -5.24 -9.61 -17.62
CA GLY A 179 -5.69 -8.23 -17.56
C GLY A 179 -4.99 -7.47 -16.43
N LEU A 180 -4.59 -6.24 -16.72
CA LEU A 180 -4.05 -5.30 -15.74
C LEU A 180 -4.97 -4.08 -15.66
N TYR A 181 -5.13 -3.54 -14.47
CA TYR A 181 -6.05 -2.45 -14.22
C TYR A 181 -5.38 -1.39 -13.35
N LEU A 182 -5.23 -0.19 -13.92
CA LEU A 182 -4.69 0.97 -13.22
C LEU A 182 -5.85 1.91 -12.90
N VAL A 183 -5.92 2.35 -11.64
CA VAL A 183 -6.83 3.41 -11.21
C VAL A 183 -6.03 4.58 -10.67
N TRP A 184 -6.48 5.80 -10.91
CA TRP A 184 -5.87 7.00 -10.35
C TRP A 184 -6.90 8.09 -10.11
N ALA A 185 -6.54 9.05 -9.26
CA ALA A 185 -7.34 10.23 -9.01
C ALA A 185 -6.60 11.52 -9.35
N THR A 186 -7.28 12.47 -9.98
CA THR A 186 -6.80 13.83 -10.22
C THR A 186 -7.75 14.87 -9.63
N THR A 187 -7.26 16.10 -9.50
CA THR A 187 -8.07 17.27 -9.13
C THR A 187 -8.13 18.20 -10.33
N PRO A 188 -9.08 18.00 -11.27
CA PRO A 188 -9.16 18.83 -12.47
C PRO A 188 -9.47 20.30 -12.15
N GLN A 189 -10.23 20.55 -11.09
CA GLN A 189 -10.52 21.87 -10.54
C GLN A 189 -10.84 21.78 -9.04
N ALA A 190 -10.82 22.91 -8.34
CA ALA A 190 -11.15 22.96 -6.92
C ALA A 190 -12.56 22.43 -6.65
N GLY A 191 -12.70 21.58 -5.62
CA GLY A 191 -13.99 20.92 -5.29
C GLY A 191 -14.45 19.83 -6.25
N GLN A 192 -13.62 19.44 -7.22
CA GLN A 192 -13.87 18.28 -8.08
C GLN A 192 -12.72 17.29 -7.94
N ARG A 193 -13.03 16.01 -7.84
CA ARG A 193 -12.04 14.92 -7.97
C ARG A 193 -12.48 14.04 -9.12
N ARG A 194 -11.54 13.66 -9.97
CA ARG A 194 -11.78 12.69 -11.05
C ARG A 194 -11.09 11.40 -10.70
N VAL A 195 -11.84 10.30 -10.70
CA VAL A 195 -11.27 8.96 -10.59
C VAL A 195 -11.35 8.32 -11.96
N SER A 196 -10.21 7.86 -12.45
CA SER A 196 -10.03 7.25 -13.77
C SER A 196 -9.56 5.82 -13.61
N ALA A 197 -10.05 4.93 -14.46
CA ALA A 197 -9.62 3.54 -14.53
C ALA A 197 -9.30 3.16 -15.97
N LEU A 198 -8.22 2.41 -16.16
CA LEU A 198 -7.75 1.98 -17.47
C LEU A 198 -7.35 0.51 -17.42
N PRO A 199 -8.01 -0.37 -18.20
CA PRO A 199 -7.57 -1.72 -18.42
C PRO A 199 -6.46 -1.73 -19.49
N PHE A 200 -5.46 -2.57 -19.29
CA PHE A 200 -4.34 -2.75 -20.22
C PHE A 200 -3.73 -4.14 -20.05
N THR A 201 -2.71 -4.46 -20.84
CA THR A 201 -1.95 -5.72 -20.74
C THR A 201 -0.46 -5.43 -20.73
N THR A 202 0.37 -6.42 -20.40
CA THR A 202 1.84 -6.29 -20.45
C THR A 202 2.33 -5.86 -21.83
N ASP A 203 1.67 -6.30 -22.90
CA ASP A 203 2.07 -6.03 -24.29
C ASP A 203 1.81 -4.58 -24.71
N THR A 204 0.93 -3.88 -23.99
CA THR A 204 0.58 -2.48 -24.26
C THR A 204 1.41 -1.48 -23.45
N ILE A 205 2.24 -1.95 -22.51
CA ILE A 205 3.10 -1.06 -21.71
C ILE A 205 4.14 -0.41 -22.61
N GLY A 206 4.23 0.93 -22.58
CA GLY A 206 5.03 1.73 -23.50
C GLY A 206 4.20 2.42 -24.59
N THR A 207 2.96 1.95 -24.80
CA THR A 207 1.99 2.54 -25.73
C THR A 207 0.61 2.70 -25.09
N ILE A 208 0.54 2.81 -23.76
CA ILE A 208 -0.71 3.02 -23.03
C ILE A 208 -1.26 4.39 -23.44
N ASP A 209 -2.48 4.41 -23.97
CA ASP A 209 -3.21 5.63 -24.27
C ASP A 209 -4.14 5.96 -23.10
N VAL A 210 -3.76 6.96 -22.30
CA VAL A 210 -4.52 7.40 -21.12
C VAL A 210 -5.84 8.08 -21.50
N ASP A 211 -6.01 8.52 -22.74
CA ASP A 211 -7.28 9.08 -23.22
C ASP A 211 -8.35 7.99 -23.33
N GLN A 212 -7.95 6.72 -23.44
CA GLN A 212 -8.86 5.56 -23.40
C GLN A 212 -9.37 5.24 -21.99
N ALA A 213 -8.98 6.01 -20.97
CA ALA A 213 -9.43 5.78 -19.61
C ALA A 213 -10.93 6.07 -19.46
N SER A 214 -11.63 5.18 -18.78
CA SER A 214 -12.95 5.49 -18.24
C SER A 214 -12.78 6.38 -17.01
N TYR A 215 -13.66 7.34 -16.79
CA TYR A 215 -13.60 8.19 -15.60
C TYR A 215 -14.97 8.53 -15.05
N PHE A 216 -14.98 8.98 -13.79
CA PHE A 216 -16.11 9.62 -13.16
C PHE A 216 -15.64 10.79 -12.29
N ASP A 217 -16.47 11.82 -12.26
CA ASP A 217 -16.22 13.00 -11.45
C ASP A 217 -17.01 12.90 -10.14
N LEU A 218 -16.28 13.00 -9.04
CA LEU A 218 -16.81 13.01 -7.68
C LEU A 218 -16.95 14.46 -7.20
N PRO A 219 -18.17 14.89 -6.81
CA PRO A 219 -18.38 16.18 -6.19
C PRO A 219 -17.95 16.13 -4.71
N ILE A 220 -16.63 16.21 -4.47
CA ILE A 220 -16.08 16.24 -3.10
C ILE A 220 -15.93 17.71 -2.68
N PRO A 221 -16.60 18.16 -1.60
CA PRO A 221 -16.46 19.53 -1.09
C PRO A 221 -14.99 19.95 -0.97
N ALA A 222 -14.69 21.23 -1.23
CA ALA A 222 -13.31 21.70 -1.20
C ALA A 222 -12.63 21.59 0.18
N SER A 223 -13.42 21.48 1.26
CA SER A 223 -12.95 21.19 2.62
C SER A 223 -12.52 19.74 2.81
N ASP A 224 -13.08 18.83 2.03
CA ASP A 224 -12.89 17.40 2.16
C ASP A 224 -11.80 16.94 1.18
N TRP A 225 -11.22 15.77 1.45
CA TRP A 225 -10.19 15.21 0.59
C TRP A 225 -10.40 13.74 0.34
N LEU A 226 -10.01 13.35 -0.87
CA LEU A 226 -9.83 11.96 -1.23
C LEU A 226 -8.60 11.46 -0.49
N ASP A 227 -8.78 10.45 0.35
CA ASP A 227 -7.73 9.84 1.16
C ASP A 227 -7.09 8.66 0.43
N THR A 228 -7.88 7.94 -0.37
CA THR A 228 -7.43 6.74 -1.04
C THR A 228 -8.29 6.40 -2.24
N VAL A 229 -7.67 5.69 -3.19
CA VAL A 229 -8.36 4.97 -4.26
C VAL A 229 -7.78 3.55 -4.31
N ARG A 230 -8.65 2.57 -4.52
CA ARG A 230 -8.32 1.16 -4.66
C ARG A 230 -9.05 0.56 -5.84
N ILE A 231 -8.45 -0.48 -6.40
CA ILE A 231 -9.05 -1.30 -7.44
C ILE A 231 -8.98 -2.77 -7.06
N LEU A 232 -10.13 -3.42 -7.08
CA LEU A 232 -10.25 -4.87 -6.93
C LEU A 232 -10.83 -5.46 -8.20
N VAL A 233 -10.50 -6.70 -8.47
CA VAL A 233 -10.94 -7.40 -9.67
C VAL A 233 -11.32 -8.82 -9.24
N ASP A 234 -12.48 -9.29 -9.70
CA ASP A 234 -12.85 -10.70 -9.68
C ASP A 234 -12.94 -11.23 -11.12
N ASP A 235 -13.60 -12.37 -11.36
CA ASP A 235 -13.69 -12.96 -12.69
C ASP A 235 -14.35 -12.03 -13.73
N GLU A 236 -15.44 -11.35 -13.36
CA GLU A 236 -16.27 -10.56 -14.27
C GLU A 236 -16.29 -9.06 -13.96
N TRP A 237 -15.98 -8.69 -12.71
CA TRP A 237 -16.17 -7.36 -12.16
C TRP A 237 -14.85 -6.71 -11.78
N VAL A 238 -14.87 -5.38 -11.86
CA VAL A 238 -13.88 -4.46 -11.32
C VAL A 238 -14.59 -3.58 -10.31
N TYR A 239 -14.03 -3.47 -9.11
CA TYR A 239 -14.55 -2.64 -8.03
C TYR A 239 -13.59 -1.48 -7.82
N LEU A 240 -14.06 -0.28 -8.15
CA LEU A 240 -13.35 0.96 -7.83
C LEU A 240 -13.81 1.41 -6.47
N ILE A 241 -12.89 1.59 -5.53
CA ILE A 241 -13.20 1.95 -4.15
C ILE A 241 -12.43 3.24 -3.85
N TRP A 242 -13.06 4.17 -3.15
CA TRP A 242 -12.39 5.38 -2.69
C TRP A 242 -12.81 5.76 -1.28
N GLY A 243 -11.88 6.38 -0.56
CA GLY A 243 -12.10 6.90 0.78
C GLY A 243 -12.12 8.43 0.76
N ILE A 244 -13.10 9.03 1.44
CA ILE A 244 -13.25 10.46 1.60
C ILE A 244 -13.14 10.78 3.09
N ASN A 245 -12.21 11.66 3.45
CA ASN A 245 -12.14 12.24 4.78
C ASN A 245 -12.79 13.61 4.75
N THR A 246 -13.56 13.91 5.80
CA THR A 246 -14.23 15.20 5.95
C THR A 246 -13.42 16.10 6.87
N ALA A 247 -13.40 17.41 6.59
CA ALA A 247 -12.69 18.36 7.46
C ALA A 247 -13.21 18.37 8.91
N THR A 248 -14.50 18.07 9.10
CA THR A 248 -15.15 18.02 10.42
C THR A 248 -14.86 16.74 11.19
N SER A 249 -14.36 15.70 10.52
CA SER A 249 -14.01 14.41 11.11
C SER A 249 -12.82 13.79 10.37
N PRO A 250 -11.61 14.39 10.49
CA PRO A 250 -10.42 13.98 9.73
C PRO A 250 -9.99 12.53 10.03
N GLU A 251 -10.40 12.01 11.19
CA GLU A 251 -10.09 10.66 11.67
C GLU A 251 -11.04 9.58 11.09
N VAL A 252 -12.06 10.00 10.35
CA VAL A 252 -13.12 9.14 9.80
C VAL A 252 -13.07 9.18 8.28
N THR A 253 -12.76 8.04 7.67
CA THR A 253 -12.88 7.85 6.23
C THR A 253 -14.22 7.23 5.90
N THR A 254 -15.00 7.88 5.02
CA THR A 254 -16.17 7.25 4.38
C THR A 254 -15.71 6.56 3.11
N PHE A 255 -15.99 5.27 2.99
CA PHE A 255 -15.68 4.51 1.78
C PHE A 255 -16.90 4.44 0.87
N GLU A 256 -16.67 4.63 -0.42
CA GLU A 256 -17.64 4.42 -1.47
C GLU A 256 -17.06 3.44 -2.49
N PHE A 257 -17.92 2.74 -3.21
CA PHE A 257 -17.48 1.82 -4.24
C PHE A 257 -18.37 1.86 -5.48
N ARG A 258 -17.75 1.50 -6.60
CA ARG A 258 -18.42 1.36 -7.88
C ARG A 258 -18.03 0.03 -8.52
N PRO A 259 -18.98 -0.91 -8.65
CA PRO A 259 -18.80 -2.13 -9.42
C PRO A 259 -18.92 -1.81 -10.92
N LEU A 260 -18.09 -2.45 -11.73
CA LEU A 260 -18.06 -2.31 -13.18
C LEU A 260 -17.87 -3.69 -13.79
N LEU A 261 -18.63 -4.05 -14.81
CA LEU A 261 -18.29 -5.21 -15.62
C LEU A 261 -17.00 -4.92 -16.38
N LYS A 262 -16.06 -5.88 -16.41
CA LYS A 262 -14.80 -5.75 -17.17
C LYS A 262 -15.04 -5.36 -18.63
N ALA A 263 -16.09 -5.94 -19.24
CA ALA A 263 -16.48 -5.68 -20.63
C ALA A 263 -17.04 -4.26 -20.87
N ASP A 264 -17.42 -3.55 -19.80
CA ASP A 264 -18.02 -2.22 -19.86
C ASP A 264 -17.04 -1.10 -19.54
N ILE A 265 -15.79 -1.42 -19.19
CA ILE A 265 -14.73 -0.42 -19.05
C ILE A 265 -14.31 0.05 -20.44
N ARG A 266 -14.98 1.09 -20.92
CA ARG A 266 -14.80 1.67 -22.26
C ARG A 266 -14.23 3.08 -22.19
N PRO A 267 -13.52 3.52 -23.24
CA PRO A 267 -13.01 4.88 -23.34
C PRO A 267 -14.05 5.96 -23.05
N HIS A 268 -13.61 7.02 -22.36
CA HIS A 268 -14.25 8.34 -22.23
C HIS A 268 -15.45 8.50 -21.30
N GLU A 269 -16.24 7.48 -20.94
CA GLU A 269 -17.23 7.66 -19.85
C GLU A 269 -17.80 6.34 -19.31
N PHE A 270 -17.95 6.25 -17.99
CA PHE A 270 -18.82 5.24 -17.39
C PHE A 270 -20.27 5.68 -17.54
N LEU A 271 -21.16 4.80 -18.03
CA LEU A 271 -22.60 5.07 -18.05
C LEU A 271 -23.08 5.51 -16.65
N PRO A 272 -23.87 6.59 -16.52
CA PRO A 272 -24.14 7.28 -15.25
C PRO A 272 -24.95 6.50 -14.20
N ASN A 273 -25.20 5.21 -14.39
CA ASN A 273 -26.11 4.47 -13.53
C ASN A 273 -25.36 3.64 -12.49
N SER A 274 -25.54 4.05 -11.23
CA SER A 274 -25.19 3.41 -9.96
C SER A 274 -23.73 3.49 -9.51
N VAL A 275 -23.34 4.66 -8.97
CA VAL A 275 -22.53 4.60 -7.73
C VAL A 275 -23.42 3.90 -6.71
N GLN A 276 -22.97 2.75 -6.19
CA GLN A 276 -23.72 2.08 -5.13
C GLN A 276 -23.52 2.85 -3.82
N ALA A 277 -24.50 2.71 -2.92
CA ALA A 277 -24.52 3.41 -1.63
C ALA A 277 -23.17 3.33 -0.89
N PRO A 278 -22.81 4.33 -0.07
CA PRO A 278 -21.58 4.30 0.70
C PRO A 278 -21.43 2.98 1.46
N LEU A 279 -20.19 2.48 1.55
CA LEU A 279 -19.85 1.35 2.39
C LEU A 279 -20.01 1.79 3.85
N VAL A 280 -21.18 1.52 4.41
CA VAL A 280 -21.47 1.79 5.82
C VAL A 280 -21.23 0.51 6.60
N LEU A 281 -20.06 0.39 7.22
CA LEU A 281 -19.88 -0.56 8.32
C LEU A 281 -20.58 0.03 9.55
N SER A 282 -21.39 -0.76 10.26
CA SER A 282 -22.14 -0.25 11.40
C SER A 282 -22.30 -1.26 12.52
N THR A 283 -22.21 -0.77 13.75
CA THR A 283 -22.71 -1.45 14.94
C THR A 283 -24.08 -0.86 15.28
N SER A 284 -25.14 -1.66 15.18
CA SER A 284 -26.50 -1.22 15.48
C SER A 284 -26.99 -0.03 14.64
N GLY A 285 -26.54 0.07 13.38
CA GLY A 285 -26.95 1.13 12.45
C GLY A 285 -26.20 2.47 12.60
N ILE A 286 -25.22 2.56 13.52
CA ILE A 286 -24.34 3.72 13.65
C ILE A 286 -23.09 3.48 12.79
N PRO A 287 -22.78 4.35 11.81
CA PRO A 287 -21.55 4.25 11.02
C PRO A 287 -20.33 4.30 11.92
N VAL A 288 -19.38 3.40 11.71
CA VAL A 288 -18.13 3.39 12.46
C VAL A 288 -17.00 4.10 11.71
N PRO A 289 -16.07 4.75 12.43
CA PRO A 289 -14.82 5.24 11.83
C PRO A 289 -14.07 4.12 11.11
N LEU A 290 -13.63 4.39 9.88
CA LEU A 290 -12.79 3.49 9.10
C LEU A 290 -11.42 4.13 8.90
N ARG A 291 -10.37 3.31 8.93
CA ARG A 291 -9.00 3.67 8.57
C ARG A 291 -8.41 2.59 7.65
N TRP A 292 -7.38 2.99 6.91
CA TRP A 292 -6.44 2.10 6.23
C TRP A 292 -7.08 1.01 5.36
N ALA A 293 -7.44 1.33 4.10
CA ALA A 293 -7.71 0.28 3.12
C ALA A 293 -6.39 -0.36 2.68
N GLY A 294 -6.11 -1.53 3.25
CA GLY A 294 -5.00 -2.37 2.88
C GLY A 294 -5.16 -2.95 1.48
N ARG A 295 -4.04 -3.35 0.90
CA ARG A 295 -4.00 -3.88 -0.46
C ARG A 295 -4.26 -5.38 -0.47
N VAL A 296 -4.76 -5.87 -1.59
CA VAL A 296 -4.98 -7.28 -1.85
C VAL A 296 -4.08 -7.74 -2.98
N GLN A 297 -3.31 -8.80 -2.74
CA GLN A 297 -2.66 -9.55 -3.79
C GLN A 297 -3.66 -10.59 -4.34
N ASN A 298 -4.60 -10.14 -5.19
CA ASN A 298 -5.72 -10.93 -5.74
C ASN A 298 -5.29 -11.86 -6.89
N TRP A 299 -4.35 -12.76 -6.65
CA TRP A 299 -3.89 -13.65 -7.73
C TRP A 299 -4.50 -15.04 -7.71
N ASP A 300 -5.07 -15.51 -6.59
CA ASP A 300 -5.50 -16.91 -6.45
C ASP A 300 -6.75 -17.10 -5.55
N VAL A 301 -7.56 -16.07 -5.29
CA VAL A 301 -8.81 -16.20 -4.50
C VAL A 301 -10.04 -15.89 -5.36
N ALA A 302 -11.07 -16.71 -5.22
CA ALA A 302 -12.37 -16.45 -5.81
C ALA A 302 -13.09 -15.33 -5.03
N GLY A 303 -13.36 -14.22 -5.69
CA GLY A 303 -14.09 -13.08 -5.14
C GLY A 303 -13.23 -11.84 -4.95
N ALA A 304 -13.88 -10.67 -4.94
CA ALA A 304 -13.21 -9.42 -4.66
C ALA A 304 -13.35 -9.11 -3.17
N GLN A 305 -12.23 -9.19 -2.46
CA GLN A 305 -12.16 -8.82 -1.04
C GLN A 305 -11.15 -7.70 -0.84
N PHE A 306 -11.23 -6.98 0.28
CA PHE A 306 -10.12 -6.17 0.79
C PHE A 306 -10.16 -6.05 2.31
N ALA A 307 -8.98 -5.88 2.91
CA ALA A 307 -8.84 -5.70 4.34
C ALA A 307 -8.78 -4.21 4.68
N LEU A 308 -9.47 -3.82 5.75
CA LEU A 308 -9.39 -2.47 6.32
C LEU A 308 -9.39 -2.52 7.84
N THR A 309 -9.20 -1.37 8.50
CA THR A 309 -9.45 -1.26 9.94
C THR A 309 -10.69 -0.43 10.24
N ALA A 310 -11.54 -0.92 11.13
CA ALA A 310 -12.77 -0.27 11.56
C ALA A 310 -12.76 -0.10 13.08
N TYR A 311 -13.37 0.97 13.59
CA TYR A 311 -13.40 1.26 15.02
C TYR A 311 -14.70 0.77 15.66
N PHE A 312 -14.67 -0.42 16.24
CA PHE A 312 -15.79 -1.05 16.94
C PHE A 312 -15.54 -1.05 18.45
N ASP A 313 -16.56 -0.77 19.26
CA ASP A 313 -16.53 -0.95 20.72
C ASP A 313 -15.29 -0.35 21.43
N ASN A 314 -14.86 0.84 21.00
CA ASN A 314 -13.65 1.54 21.46
C ASN A 314 -12.31 0.88 21.13
N GLN A 315 -12.28 0.03 20.11
CA GLN A 315 -11.08 -0.65 19.63
C GLN A 315 -11.03 -0.62 18.09
N TRP A 316 -9.81 -0.58 17.55
CA TRP A 316 -9.62 -0.81 16.12
C TRP A 316 -9.64 -2.31 15.86
N THR A 317 -10.32 -2.73 14.80
CA THR A 317 -10.50 -4.14 14.43
C THR A 317 -10.18 -4.28 12.95
N ALA A 318 -9.43 -5.32 12.59
CA ALA A 318 -9.21 -5.71 11.20
C ALA A 318 -10.51 -6.30 10.67
N VAL A 319 -10.92 -5.83 9.49
CA VAL A 319 -12.16 -6.23 8.84
C VAL A 319 -11.86 -6.71 7.43
N LEU A 320 -12.43 -7.86 7.06
CA LEU A 320 -12.46 -8.34 5.69
C LEU A 320 -13.78 -7.91 5.04
N VAL A 321 -13.71 -7.05 4.04
CA VAL A 321 -14.87 -6.61 3.27
C VAL A 321 -15.02 -7.47 2.02
N ASN A 322 -16.22 -7.96 1.77
CA ASN A 322 -16.51 -8.93 0.73
C ASN A 322 -17.40 -8.35 -0.36
N PHE A 323 -17.01 -8.57 -1.62
CA PHE A 323 -17.82 -8.29 -2.79
C PHE A 323 -18.00 -9.54 -3.64
N ALA A 324 -19.18 -9.65 -4.23
CA ALA A 324 -19.48 -10.66 -5.24
C ALA A 324 -20.53 -10.15 -6.20
N ASN A 325 -20.42 -10.54 -7.47
CA ASN A 325 -21.42 -10.26 -8.51
C ASN A 325 -21.79 -8.78 -8.60
N GLY A 326 -20.80 -7.89 -8.48
CA GLY A 326 -21.00 -6.44 -8.58
C GLY A 326 -21.70 -5.83 -7.36
N ALA A 327 -21.72 -6.51 -6.21
CA ALA A 327 -22.33 -5.97 -4.99
C ALA A 327 -21.45 -6.21 -3.76
N TYR A 328 -21.55 -5.30 -2.80
CA TYR A 328 -21.08 -5.54 -1.44
C TYR A 328 -21.95 -6.61 -0.79
N THR A 329 -21.31 -7.63 -0.21
CA THR A 329 -22.00 -8.80 0.35
C THR A 329 -21.93 -8.86 1.88
N GLY A 330 -21.06 -8.06 2.50
CA GLY A 330 -20.89 -8.02 3.94
C GLY A 330 -19.43 -7.85 4.35
N TYR A 331 -19.21 -7.92 5.65
CA TYR A 331 -17.88 -7.87 6.24
C TYR A 331 -17.74 -8.87 7.39
N GLU A 332 -16.51 -9.26 7.65
CA GLU A 332 -16.14 -10.13 8.76
C GLU A 332 -15.14 -9.41 9.68
N ASN A 333 -15.43 -9.43 10.98
CA ASN A 333 -14.50 -8.95 12.01
C ASN A 333 -13.48 -10.04 12.29
N LEU A 334 -12.19 -9.72 12.12
CA LEU A 334 -11.13 -10.71 12.26
C LEU A 334 -10.52 -10.68 13.66
N SER A 335 -9.93 -9.55 14.05
CA SER A 335 -9.31 -9.38 15.36
C SER A 335 -9.01 -7.91 15.64
N ASP A 336 -8.79 -7.60 16.90
CA ASP A 336 -8.32 -6.29 17.35
C ASP A 336 -6.95 -5.95 16.74
N VAL A 337 -6.84 -4.71 16.28
CA VAL A 337 -5.64 -4.13 15.70
C VAL A 337 -5.16 -3.03 16.64
N PRO A 338 -4.01 -3.19 17.32
CA PRO A 338 -3.50 -2.13 18.18
C PRO A 338 -3.12 -0.88 17.37
N ALA A 339 -3.18 0.29 18.01
CA ALA A 339 -3.02 1.58 17.33
C ALA A 339 -1.66 1.77 16.63
N ASN A 340 -0.64 1.00 17.00
CA ASN A 340 0.69 0.99 16.42
C ASN A 340 0.92 -0.15 15.42
N ALA A 341 -0.15 -0.76 14.92
CA ALA A 341 -0.09 -1.76 13.87
C ALA A 341 -0.07 -1.14 12.48
N SER A 342 0.48 -1.89 11.51
CA SER A 342 0.47 -1.57 10.10
C SER A 342 -0.91 -1.79 9.51
N GLN A 343 -1.08 -1.38 8.26
CA GLN A 343 -2.31 -1.67 7.54
C GLN A 343 -2.45 -3.19 7.34
N PRO A 344 -3.62 -3.78 7.61
CA PRO A 344 -3.84 -5.19 7.35
C PRO A 344 -3.75 -5.45 5.85
N ARG A 345 -3.13 -6.55 5.45
CA ARG A 345 -3.01 -6.97 4.05
C ARG A 345 -3.60 -8.35 3.89
N ILE A 346 -4.29 -8.55 2.76
CA ILE A 346 -4.70 -9.88 2.33
C ILE A 346 -3.55 -10.50 1.57
N MET A 347 -3.21 -11.72 1.95
CA MET A 347 -2.17 -12.53 1.33
C MET A 347 -2.70 -13.93 1.06
N ILE A 348 -2.02 -14.63 0.17
CA ILE A 348 -2.33 -16.02 -0.14
C ILE A 348 -1.11 -16.86 0.22
N THR A 349 -1.31 -17.85 1.08
CA THR A 349 -0.28 -18.82 1.45
C THR A 349 -0.84 -20.21 1.33
N ASN A 350 -0.17 -21.09 0.59
CA ASN A 350 -0.59 -22.48 0.36
C ASN A 350 -2.05 -22.62 -0.12
N GLY A 351 -2.51 -21.68 -0.96
CA GLY A 351 -3.88 -21.66 -1.48
C GLY A 351 -4.94 -21.24 -0.44
N GLN A 352 -4.53 -20.83 0.76
CA GLN A 352 -5.39 -20.22 1.76
C GLN A 352 -5.20 -18.71 1.74
N GLN A 353 -6.33 -17.99 1.76
CA GLN A 353 -6.31 -16.58 2.05
C GLN A 353 -6.00 -16.39 3.53
N VAL A 354 -5.17 -15.41 3.85
CA VAL A 354 -4.95 -14.94 5.21
C VAL A 354 -4.93 -13.42 5.22
N VAL A 355 -5.30 -12.82 6.34
CA VAL A 355 -5.12 -11.40 6.61
C VAL A 355 -4.02 -11.24 7.65
N ALA A 356 -3.02 -10.41 7.36
CA ALA A 356 -1.98 -10.12 8.33
C ALA A 356 -1.72 -8.64 8.49
N TRP A 357 -1.28 -8.29 9.68
CA TRP A 357 -0.69 -7.00 9.99
C TRP A 357 0.52 -7.21 10.89
N VAL A 358 1.24 -6.13 11.08
CA VAL A 358 2.44 -6.10 11.88
C VAL A 358 2.28 -5.04 12.95
N ARG A 359 2.71 -5.31 14.17
CA ARG A 359 2.73 -4.35 15.27
C ARG A 359 4.08 -4.35 15.96
N ILE A 360 4.38 -3.29 16.70
CA ILE A 360 5.55 -3.24 17.59
C ILE A 360 5.06 -3.56 19.02
N ASN A 361 5.69 -4.51 19.70
CA ASN A 361 5.36 -4.79 21.10
C ASN A 361 6.04 -3.78 22.06
N SER A 362 5.77 -3.91 23.36
CA SER A 362 6.37 -3.04 24.38
C SER A 362 7.90 -3.09 24.42
N ASP A 363 8.48 -4.19 23.95
CA ASP A 363 9.92 -4.42 23.93
C ASP A 363 10.57 -3.93 22.61
N GLY A 364 9.81 -3.25 21.76
CA GLY A 364 10.28 -2.77 20.46
C GLY A 364 10.43 -3.86 19.40
N GLN A 365 9.92 -5.07 19.65
CA GLN A 365 9.97 -6.17 18.70
C GLN A 365 8.77 -6.11 17.75
N LEU A 366 9.03 -6.47 16.49
CA LEU A 366 8.01 -6.57 15.47
C LEU A 366 7.28 -7.91 15.60
N ILE A 367 5.97 -7.87 15.81
CA ILE A 367 5.08 -9.03 15.88
C ILE A 367 4.21 -9.02 14.65
N GLN A 368 4.20 -10.13 13.91
CA GLN A 368 3.25 -10.37 12.84
C GLN A 368 2.06 -11.15 13.39
N GLU A 369 0.86 -10.65 13.13
CA GLU A 369 -0.40 -11.33 13.41
C GLU A 369 -0.94 -11.86 12.08
N ILE A 370 -1.30 -13.14 12.01
CA ILE A 370 -1.84 -13.80 10.81
C ILE A 370 -3.17 -14.43 11.18
N HIS A 371 -4.22 -14.07 10.44
CA HIS A 371 -5.58 -14.54 10.63
C HIS A 371 -6.03 -15.29 9.37
N PRO A 372 -6.46 -16.56 9.49
CA PRO A 372 -6.98 -17.33 8.36
C PRO A 372 -8.31 -16.81 7.84
#